data_AF-A0A962TE60-F1
#
_entry.id   AF-A0A962TE60-F1
#
_cell.length_a   1.000
_cell.length_b   1.000
_cell.length_c   1.000
_cell.angle_alpha   90.00
_cell.angle_beta   90.00
_cell.angle_gamma   90.00
#
_symmetry.space_group_name_H-M   'P 1'
#
loop_
_entity.id
_entity.type
_entity.pdbx_description
1 polymer ?
#
loop_
_entity_poly.entity_id
_entity_poly.type
_entity_poly.pdbx_seq_one_letter_code
_entity_poly.pdbx_strand_id
1 'polypeptide(L)'
;MKTISRSCIRLDVRVQNKNEAIQQAGQLLAEAGYIEPAYIDSLLKREQVANTFLGGGVAIPHGMIEDRHLIHHTGIAILQVPNGVEWNEGQKAYLIVAIAAQSDEHIALLRRLTRLMQQPEALDTLFHAENPLVLIAALADAAEAPPAEETPAAPAWPADAEIEWTVDYPNGLHARPATRWVDTAKRFSCELRIYKGHEFADAKALTELLALGITCGATLRLATRGADAEKALNALHETVRSLSAEEKADAERARRNALAARKSAPDWTPTGSPTTLYGISASPGLAIGKLVRHISQRFQINDQPGDVVAEGEALEQALLAVRTQREALEARTR
;
A
#
# COMPACT_ATOMS: atom_id res chain seq x y z
N MET A 1 -7.19 5.20 -3.65
CA MET A 1 -6.29 6.12 -2.91
C MET A 1 -6.22 7.44 -3.68
N LYS A 2 -6.13 8.63 -3.04
CA LYS A 2 -5.77 9.84 -3.80
C LYS A 2 -4.42 9.57 -4.47
N THR A 3 -4.35 9.78 -5.77
CA THR A 3 -3.18 9.52 -6.62
C THR A 3 -1.94 10.17 -6.01
N ILE A 4 -0.84 9.42 -5.91
CA ILE A 4 0.47 9.94 -5.48
C ILE A 4 0.75 11.20 -6.30
N SER A 5 0.72 12.37 -5.65
CA SER A 5 0.88 13.63 -6.34
C SER A 5 2.36 13.96 -6.46
N ARG A 6 2.73 14.61 -7.57
CA ARG A 6 4.12 15.04 -7.81
C ARG A 6 4.65 15.95 -6.69
N SER A 7 3.78 16.72 -6.04
CA SER A 7 4.11 17.57 -4.89
C SER A 7 4.62 16.81 -3.67
N CYS A 8 4.40 15.50 -3.60
CA CYS A 8 4.83 14.64 -2.50
C CYS A 8 6.06 13.81 -2.85
N ILE A 9 6.73 14.11 -3.96
CA ILE A 9 7.92 13.38 -4.40
C ILE A 9 9.08 14.36 -4.51
N ARG A 10 10.20 14.01 -3.88
CA ARG A 10 11.45 14.75 -4.03
C ARG A 10 12.56 13.78 -4.44
N LEU A 11 13.18 14.09 -5.57
CA LEU A 11 14.26 13.32 -6.17
C LEU A 11 15.62 13.94 -5.81
N ASP A 12 16.68 13.15 -5.98
CA ASP A 12 18.08 13.57 -5.76
C ASP A 12 18.31 14.29 -4.42
N VAL A 13 17.75 13.72 -3.35
CA VAL A 13 17.86 14.31 -2.02
C VAL A 13 19.15 13.86 -1.36
N ARG A 14 19.80 14.81 -0.67
CA ARG A 14 20.94 14.54 0.21
C ARG A 14 20.52 14.74 1.66
N VAL A 15 20.87 13.77 2.49
CA VAL A 15 20.62 13.75 3.93
C VAL A 15 21.86 13.22 4.63
N GLN A 16 22.15 13.74 5.81
CA GLN A 16 23.30 13.35 6.62
C GLN A 16 23.02 12.10 7.45
N ASN A 17 21.76 11.93 7.87
CA ASN A 17 21.35 10.83 8.74
C ASN A 17 19.86 10.50 8.57
N LYS A 18 19.46 9.36 9.15
CA LYS A 18 18.08 8.87 9.16
C LYS A 18 17.06 9.90 9.65
N ASN A 19 17.35 10.63 10.73
CA ASN A 19 16.40 11.58 11.30
C ASN A 19 16.12 12.73 10.34
N GLU A 20 17.14 13.21 9.63
CA GLU A 20 16.98 14.23 8.60
C GLU A 20 16.10 13.72 7.44
N ALA A 21 16.28 12.47 7.01
CA ALA A 21 15.44 11.85 5.99
C ALA A 21 13.97 11.77 6.42
N ILE A 22 13.72 11.37 7.67
CA ILE A 22 12.36 11.33 8.25
C ILE A 22 11.75 12.72 8.34
N GLN A 23 12.52 13.72 8.78
CA GLN A 23 12.08 15.11 8.85
C GLN A 23 11.73 15.67 7.47
N GLN A 24 12.59 15.48 6.47
CA GLN A 24 12.31 15.96 5.10
C GLN A 24 11.09 15.27 4.48
N ALA A 25 10.92 13.96 4.69
CA ALA A 25 9.75 13.24 4.20
C ALA A 25 8.46 13.65 4.93
N GLY A 26 8.53 13.88 6.25
CA GLY A 26 7.42 14.43 7.04
C GLY A 26 7.07 15.85 6.63
N GLN A 27 8.06 16.69 6.35
CA GLN A 27 7.84 18.06 5.87
C GLN A 27 7.10 18.06 4.52
N LEU A 28 7.40 17.14 3.60
CA LEU A 28 6.65 16.98 2.35
C LEU A 28 5.17 16.62 2.60
N LEU A 29 4.89 15.78 3.59
CA LEU A 29 3.50 15.45 3.98
C LEU A 29 2.77 16.67 4.56
N ALA A 30 3.46 17.45 5.40
CA ALA A 30 2.90 18.66 6.02
C ALA A 30 2.64 19.75 4.99
N GLU A 31 3.61 20.03 4.10
CA GLU A 31 3.48 21.01 3.00
C GLU A 31 2.35 20.66 2.03
N ALA A 32 2.11 19.37 1.82
CA ALA A 32 1.01 18.89 0.99
C ALA A 32 -0.34 18.80 1.74
N GLY A 33 -0.39 19.17 3.03
CA GLY A 33 -1.61 19.24 3.83
C GLY A 33 -2.17 17.89 4.30
N TYR A 34 -1.34 16.84 4.35
CA TYR A 34 -1.77 15.53 4.85
C TYR A 34 -1.70 15.42 6.37
N ILE A 35 -0.78 16.14 7.00
CA ILE A 35 -0.50 16.08 8.43
C ILE A 35 -0.30 17.47 9.02
N GLU A 36 -0.56 17.62 10.31
CA GLU A 36 -0.03 18.72 11.11
C GLU A 36 1.50 18.59 11.24
N PRO A 37 2.27 19.70 11.26
CA PRO A 37 3.72 19.65 11.42
C PRO A 37 4.20 18.88 12.68
N ALA A 38 3.40 18.92 13.75
CA ALA A 38 3.69 18.17 14.98
C ALA A 38 3.72 16.64 14.78
N TYR A 39 3.11 16.11 13.70
CA TYR A 39 3.17 14.67 13.41
C TYR A 39 4.57 14.21 12.97
N ILE A 40 5.47 15.12 12.57
CA ILE A 40 6.87 14.80 12.26
C ILE A 40 7.57 14.22 13.49
N ASP A 41 7.29 14.76 14.68
CA ASP A 41 7.81 14.22 15.94
C ASP A 41 7.30 12.80 16.20
N SER A 42 6.08 12.49 15.76
CA SER A 42 5.52 11.14 15.83
C SER A 42 6.27 10.15 14.93
N LEU A 43 6.66 10.56 13.72
CA LEU A 43 7.48 9.74 12.82
C LEU A 43 8.83 9.40 13.47
N LEU A 44 9.49 10.40 14.04
CA LEU A 44 10.78 10.25 14.73
C LEU A 44 10.66 9.36 15.97
N LYS A 45 9.62 9.57 16.78
CA LYS A 45 9.32 8.76 17.96
C LYS A 45 9.06 7.31 17.58
N ARG A 46 8.30 7.06 16.51
CA ARG A 46 8.01 5.71 16.01
C ARG A 46 9.28 4.96 15.61
N GLU A 47 10.20 5.63 14.93
CA GLU A 47 11.48 5.06 14.49
C GLU A 47 12.37 4.65 15.68
N GLN A 48 12.35 5.43 16.77
CA GLN A 48 13.08 5.06 18.00
C GLN A 48 12.53 3.81 18.66
N VAL A 49 11.22 3.54 18.52
CA VAL A 49 10.55 2.40 19.12
C VAL A 49 10.70 1.13 18.29
N ALA A 50 10.63 1.24 16.96
CA ALA A 50 10.98 0.11 16.09
C ALA A 50 11.48 0.57 14.72
N ASN A 51 12.39 -0.22 14.17
CA ASN A 51 12.96 -0.05 12.85
C ASN A 51 11.86 0.03 11.77
N THR A 52 11.88 1.10 10.96
CA THR A 52 11.01 1.22 9.78
C THR A 52 11.71 0.91 8.45
N PHE A 53 12.93 0.38 8.49
CA PHE A 53 13.57 -0.20 7.31
C PHE A 53 12.82 -1.45 6.87
N LEU A 54 12.30 -1.44 5.64
CA LEU A 54 11.51 -2.53 5.10
C LEU A 54 12.42 -3.61 4.47
N GLY A 55 13.52 -3.19 3.85
CA GLY A 55 14.46 -4.06 3.11
C GLY A 55 14.74 -3.54 1.70
N GLY A 56 15.73 -4.12 1.02
CA GLY A 56 16.03 -3.82 -0.39
C GLY A 56 16.39 -2.37 -0.68
N GLY A 57 16.78 -1.57 0.33
CA GLY A 57 17.02 -0.14 0.15
C GLY A 57 15.82 0.77 0.41
N VAL A 58 14.71 0.25 0.95
CA VAL A 58 13.48 1.02 1.19
C VAL A 58 13.20 1.18 2.69
N ALA A 59 12.83 2.38 3.12
CA ALA A 59 12.34 2.69 4.46
C ALA A 59 10.92 3.27 4.43
N ILE A 60 10.11 2.96 5.45
CA ILE A 60 8.69 3.32 5.53
C ILE A 60 8.32 4.04 6.84
N PRO A 61 8.88 5.24 7.10
CA PRO A 61 8.56 5.98 8.31
C PRO A 61 7.05 6.28 8.39
N HIS A 62 6.47 5.95 9.53
CA HIS A 62 5.07 6.17 9.86
C HIS A 62 4.99 6.64 11.31
N GLY A 63 3.89 7.30 11.71
CA GLY A 63 3.79 7.81 13.08
C GLY A 63 3.25 6.77 14.06
N MET A 64 3.19 7.16 15.33
CA MET A 64 2.55 6.39 16.39
C MET A 64 1.02 6.37 16.20
N ILE A 65 0.38 5.32 16.71
CA ILE A 65 -1.08 5.16 16.62
C ILE A 65 -1.81 6.24 17.42
N GLU A 66 -1.26 6.67 18.55
CA GLU A 66 -1.81 7.71 19.43
C GLU A 66 -1.89 9.10 18.75
N ASP A 67 -0.98 9.38 17.81
CA ASP A 67 -0.86 10.67 17.13
C ASP A 67 -1.67 10.74 15.82
N ARG A 68 -2.48 9.72 15.51
CA ARG A 68 -3.31 9.68 14.29
C ARG A 68 -4.26 10.87 14.15
N HIS A 69 -4.62 11.50 15.27
CA HIS A 69 -5.47 12.69 15.29
C HIS A 69 -4.82 13.91 14.60
N LEU A 70 -3.49 13.90 14.42
CA LEU A 70 -2.73 14.93 13.70
C LEU A 70 -2.71 14.72 12.18
N ILE A 71 -3.35 13.68 11.67
CA ILE A 71 -3.44 13.39 10.23
C ILE A 71 -4.74 13.97 9.69
N HIS A 72 -4.67 14.90 8.74
CA HIS A 72 -5.84 15.46 8.07
C HIS A 72 -6.42 14.53 7.02
N HIS A 73 -5.56 13.88 6.23
CA HIS A 73 -5.93 12.96 5.17
C HIS A 73 -4.87 11.87 5.00
N THR A 74 -5.28 10.67 4.56
CA THR A 74 -4.31 9.63 4.15
C THR A 74 -3.46 10.16 2.99
N GLY A 75 -2.14 10.06 3.11
CA GLY A 75 -1.19 10.54 2.12
C GLY A 75 0.18 9.89 2.28
N ILE A 76 0.95 9.93 1.19
CA ILE A 76 2.32 9.42 1.17
C ILE A 76 3.26 10.48 0.63
N ALA A 77 4.48 10.50 1.14
CA ALA A 77 5.58 11.27 0.58
C ALA A 77 6.76 10.36 0.27
N ILE A 78 7.43 10.63 -0.83
CA ILE A 78 8.54 9.83 -1.34
C ILE A 78 9.77 10.71 -1.46
N LEU A 79 10.83 10.32 -0.75
CA LEU A 79 12.15 10.90 -0.81
C LEU A 79 13.09 9.88 -1.47
N GLN A 80 13.68 10.23 -2.61
CA GLN A 80 14.75 9.43 -3.21
C GLN A 80 16.10 10.02 -2.79
N VAL A 81 16.98 9.16 -2.26
CA VAL A 81 18.32 9.49 -1.77
C VAL A 81 19.32 8.61 -2.52
N PRO A 82 19.81 9.03 -3.70
CA PRO A 82 20.62 8.18 -4.58
C PRO A 82 21.92 7.68 -3.93
N ASN A 83 22.54 8.50 -3.07
CA ASN A 83 23.75 8.11 -2.34
C ASN A 83 23.49 7.13 -1.18
N GLY A 84 22.22 6.89 -0.88
CA GLY A 84 21.75 6.17 0.28
C GLY A 84 22.01 6.95 1.59
N VAL A 85 21.21 6.63 2.59
CA VAL A 85 21.42 7.05 3.98
C VAL A 85 21.46 5.81 4.86
N GLU A 86 22.40 5.77 5.79
CA GLU A 86 22.42 4.69 6.79
C GLU A 86 21.17 4.79 7.67
N TRP A 87 20.36 3.73 7.66
CA TRP A 87 19.13 3.65 8.43
C TRP A 87 19.39 2.99 9.79
N ASN A 88 20.12 1.87 9.78
CA ASN A 88 20.70 1.20 10.94
C ASN A 88 22.03 0.55 10.53
N GLU A 89 22.75 -0.03 11.48
CA GLU A 89 24.02 -0.71 11.22
C GLU A 89 23.90 -1.72 10.07
N GLY A 90 24.65 -1.49 8.98
CA GLY A 90 24.65 -2.33 7.79
C GLY A 90 23.42 -2.20 6.88
N GLN A 91 22.46 -1.31 7.18
CA GLN A 91 21.24 -1.08 6.40
C GLN A 91 21.25 0.32 5.80
N LYS A 92 21.31 0.42 4.46
CA LYS A 92 21.17 1.70 3.74
C LYS A 92 19.81 1.82 3.07
N ALA A 93 19.17 2.97 3.20
CA ALA A 93 17.94 3.33 2.50
C ALA A 93 18.21 4.34 1.38
N TYR A 94 17.69 4.05 0.19
CA TYR A 94 17.75 4.87 -1.02
C TYR A 94 16.38 5.46 -1.37
N LEU A 95 15.30 4.85 -0.86
CA LEU A 95 13.94 5.32 -1.04
C LEU A 95 13.22 5.36 0.31
N ILE A 96 12.79 6.55 0.71
CA ILE A 96 12.05 6.77 1.94
C ILE A 96 10.60 7.07 1.56
N VAL A 97 9.68 6.22 1.98
CA VAL A 97 8.25 6.36 1.71
C VAL A 97 7.54 6.64 3.03
N ALA A 98 7.39 7.92 3.36
CA ALA A 98 6.67 8.34 4.56
C ALA A 98 5.17 8.17 4.37
N ILE A 99 4.51 7.58 5.37
CA ILE A 99 3.09 7.24 5.30
C ILE A 99 2.33 7.93 6.44
N ALA A 100 1.33 8.73 6.08
CA ALA A 100 0.31 9.22 6.99
C ALA A 100 -1.01 8.54 6.64
N ALA A 101 -1.56 7.72 7.54
CA ALA A 101 -2.81 7.00 7.28
C ALA A 101 -3.76 7.05 8.48
N GLN A 102 -5.03 7.40 8.23
CA GLN A 102 -6.10 7.37 9.23
C GLN A 102 -6.67 5.96 9.42
N SER A 103 -6.52 5.08 8.42
CA SER A 103 -7.04 3.71 8.37
C SER A 103 -6.00 2.74 7.80
N ASP A 104 -6.38 1.47 7.65
CA ASP A 104 -5.54 0.39 7.10
C ASP A 104 -5.28 0.52 5.58
N GLU A 105 -5.65 1.64 4.95
CA GLU A 105 -5.38 1.96 3.54
C GLU A 105 -3.89 1.85 3.16
N HIS A 106 -2.99 2.06 4.11
CA HIS A 106 -1.54 1.91 3.91
C HIS A 106 -1.12 0.46 3.58
N ILE A 107 -1.93 -0.55 3.90
CA ILE A 107 -1.61 -1.96 3.62
C ILE A 107 -1.50 -2.22 2.10
N ALA A 108 -2.32 -1.57 1.29
CA ALA A 108 -2.26 -1.73 -0.17
C ALA A 108 -0.93 -1.21 -0.75
N LEU A 109 -0.43 -0.10 -0.22
CA LEU A 109 0.88 0.45 -0.58
C LEU A 109 2.02 -0.43 -0.09
N LEU A 110 1.94 -0.91 1.15
CA LEU A 110 2.94 -1.83 1.71
C LEU A 110 3.09 -3.07 0.83
N ARG A 111 1.97 -3.71 0.46
CA ARG A 111 1.98 -4.86 -0.47
C ARG A 111 2.75 -4.57 -1.75
N ARG A 112 2.57 -3.37 -2.31
CA ARG A 112 3.22 -2.98 -3.55
C ARG A 112 4.72 -2.74 -3.39
N LEU A 113 5.11 -2.03 -2.33
CA LEU A 113 6.51 -1.84 -1.99
C LEU A 113 7.19 -3.19 -1.76
N THR A 114 6.53 -4.12 -1.06
CA THR A 114 7.05 -5.48 -0.85
C THR A 114 7.20 -6.26 -2.16
N ARG A 115 6.28 -6.12 -3.12
CA ARG A 115 6.44 -6.72 -4.47
C ARG A 115 7.61 -6.11 -5.25
N LEU A 116 7.77 -4.79 -5.21
CA LEU A 116 8.91 -4.12 -5.84
C LEU A 116 10.24 -4.59 -5.25
N MET A 117 10.27 -4.87 -3.94
CA MET A 117 11.47 -5.42 -3.30
C MET A 117 11.90 -6.80 -3.79
N GLN A 118 10.99 -7.57 -4.40
CA GLN A 118 11.32 -8.84 -5.05
C GLN A 118 11.88 -8.65 -6.47
N GLN A 119 11.98 -7.41 -6.95
CA GLN A 119 12.43 -7.04 -8.28
C GLN A 119 13.63 -6.07 -8.18
N PRO A 120 14.86 -6.57 -8.00
CA PRO A 120 16.05 -5.72 -7.79
C PRO A 120 16.27 -4.68 -8.89
N GLU A 121 16.05 -5.05 -10.15
CA GLU A 121 16.18 -4.14 -11.31
C GLU A 121 15.14 -3.01 -11.29
N ALA A 122 13.91 -3.33 -10.85
CA ALA A 122 12.85 -2.33 -10.71
C ALA A 122 13.18 -1.35 -9.58
N LEU A 123 13.70 -1.83 -8.44
CA LEU A 123 14.15 -0.96 -7.35
C LEU A 123 15.32 -0.06 -7.75
N ASP A 124 16.32 -0.60 -8.44
CA ASP A 124 17.47 0.17 -8.90
C ASP A 124 17.03 1.31 -9.84
N THR A 125 16.05 1.03 -10.70
CA THR A 125 15.41 2.05 -11.55
C THR A 125 14.76 3.16 -10.70
N LEU A 126 14.13 2.84 -9.57
CA LEU A 126 13.54 3.84 -8.68
C LEU A 126 14.60 4.65 -7.92
N PHE A 127 15.73 4.04 -7.56
CA PHE A 127 16.81 4.72 -6.84
C PHE A 127 17.53 5.76 -7.70
N HIS A 128 17.56 5.53 -9.01
CA HIS A 128 18.21 6.39 -10.00
C HIS A 128 17.22 7.13 -10.91
N ALA A 129 15.92 7.07 -10.62
CA ALA A 129 14.90 7.75 -11.41
C ALA A 129 15.10 9.27 -11.42
N GLU A 130 15.22 9.85 -12.61
CA GLU A 130 15.31 11.31 -12.82
C GLU A 130 13.93 11.96 -12.99
N ASN A 131 12.87 11.14 -13.06
CA ASN A 131 11.51 11.60 -13.31
C ASN A 131 10.54 11.06 -12.24
N PRO A 132 9.82 11.93 -11.51
CA PRO A 132 8.90 11.52 -10.44
C PRO A 132 7.73 10.67 -10.96
N LEU A 133 7.41 10.76 -12.27
CA LEU A 133 6.39 9.91 -12.89
C LEU A 133 6.75 8.44 -12.87
N VAL A 134 8.04 8.08 -12.85
CA VAL A 134 8.49 6.67 -12.74
C VAL A 134 8.08 6.11 -11.39
N LEU A 135 8.31 6.86 -10.31
CA LEU A 135 7.89 6.46 -8.96
C LEU A 135 6.36 6.42 -8.85
N ILE A 136 5.67 7.42 -9.42
CA ILE A 136 4.21 7.42 -9.45
C ILE A 136 3.69 6.18 -10.18
N ALA A 137 4.17 5.89 -11.40
CA ALA A 137 3.72 4.72 -12.17
C ALA A 137 4.03 3.41 -11.45
N ALA A 138 5.22 3.29 -10.85
CA ALA A 138 5.64 2.12 -10.10
C ALA A 138 4.83 1.91 -8.81
N LEU A 139 4.20 2.95 -8.26
CA LEU A 139 3.48 2.91 -6.97
C LEU A 139 1.96 3.21 -7.06
N ALA A 140 1.45 3.73 -8.16
CA ALA A 140 0.04 4.12 -8.36
C ALA A 140 -0.84 2.96 -8.76
N ASP A 141 -1.97 2.75 -8.06
CA ASP A 141 -2.97 1.66 -8.23
C ASP A 141 -2.96 1.07 -9.66
N ALA A 142 -2.12 0.04 -9.85
CA ALA A 142 -2.25 -0.83 -11.00
C ALA A 142 -3.31 -1.84 -10.58
N ALA A 143 -4.31 -2.03 -11.43
CA ALA A 143 -5.25 -3.13 -11.31
C ALA A 143 -4.48 -4.39 -10.92
N GLU A 144 -5.11 -5.22 -10.07
CA GLU A 144 -4.70 -6.61 -9.87
C GLU A 144 -4.06 -7.14 -11.15
N ALA A 145 -2.80 -7.58 -11.03
CA ALA A 145 -2.20 -8.34 -12.10
C ALA A 145 -3.24 -9.40 -12.50
N PRO A 146 -3.53 -9.57 -13.80
CA PRO A 146 -4.46 -10.61 -14.23
C PRO A 146 -4.05 -11.91 -13.53
N PRO A 147 -5.02 -12.73 -13.08
CA PRO A 147 -4.71 -14.01 -12.45
C PRO A 147 -3.69 -14.70 -13.35
N ALA A 148 -2.54 -15.06 -12.77
CA ALA A 148 -1.49 -15.74 -13.51
C ALA A 148 -2.15 -16.89 -14.27
N GLU A 149 -2.03 -16.87 -15.60
CA GLU A 149 -2.54 -17.92 -16.46
C GLU A 149 -2.13 -19.28 -15.88
N GLU A 150 -3.09 -20.19 -15.79
CA GLU A 150 -2.94 -21.55 -15.25
C GLU A 150 -1.74 -22.24 -15.89
N THR A 151 -0.59 -22.11 -15.24
CA THR A 151 0.61 -22.85 -15.57
C THR A 151 0.42 -24.25 -14.97
N PRO A 152 0.78 -25.35 -15.68
CA PRO A 152 0.60 -26.69 -15.15
C PRO A 152 1.21 -26.79 -13.76
N ALA A 153 0.41 -27.24 -12.80
CA ALA A 153 0.80 -27.29 -11.39
C ALA A 153 2.16 -28.00 -11.27
N ALA A 154 3.16 -27.25 -10.77
CA ALA A 154 4.39 -27.85 -10.29
C ALA A 154 4.04 -29.00 -9.32
N PRO A 155 4.83 -30.09 -9.28
CA PRO A 155 4.56 -31.19 -8.36
C PRO A 155 4.39 -30.65 -6.94
N ALA A 156 3.33 -31.11 -6.25
CA ALA A 156 3.02 -30.68 -4.90
C ALA A 156 4.25 -30.80 -4.01
N TRP A 157 4.59 -29.74 -3.28
CA TRP A 157 5.75 -29.73 -2.40
C TRP A 157 5.59 -30.84 -1.34
N PRO A 158 6.58 -31.74 -1.17
CA PRO A 158 6.44 -32.96 -0.36
C PRO A 158 6.51 -32.63 1.13
N ALA A 159 5.38 -32.18 1.68
CA ALA A 159 5.23 -31.87 3.10
C ALA A 159 5.19 -33.16 3.93
N ASP A 160 5.86 -33.16 5.07
CA ASP A 160 5.77 -34.22 6.06
C ASP A 160 4.53 -34.03 6.96
N ALA A 161 4.08 -32.79 7.16
CA ALA A 161 2.84 -32.46 7.84
C ALA A 161 2.21 -31.19 7.24
N GLU A 162 0.87 -31.13 7.26
CA GLU A 162 0.12 -29.96 6.82
C GLU A 162 -1.16 -29.71 7.63
N ILE A 163 -1.58 -28.45 7.72
CA ILE A 163 -2.86 -28.05 8.31
C ILE A 163 -3.45 -26.86 7.56
N GLU A 164 -4.77 -26.82 7.49
CA GLU A 164 -5.52 -25.69 6.96
C GLU A 164 -5.93 -24.76 8.10
N TRP A 165 -5.76 -23.45 7.89
CA TRP A 165 -6.13 -22.42 8.85
C TRP A 165 -6.84 -21.26 8.15
N THR A 166 -8.04 -20.93 8.64
CA THR A 166 -8.76 -19.72 8.23
C THR A 166 -8.44 -18.57 9.19
N VAL A 167 -7.89 -17.47 8.66
CA VAL A 167 -7.49 -16.30 9.44
C VAL A 167 -8.71 -15.55 9.92
N ASP A 168 -8.86 -15.38 11.23
CA ASP A 168 -9.99 -14.68 11.86
C ASP A 168 -9.57 -13.35 12.53
N TYR A 169 -8.40 -12.83 12.13
CA TYR A 169 -7.86 -11.56 12.60
C TYR A 169 -8.55 -10.40 11.88
N PRO A 170 -9.18 -9.44 12.59
CA PRO A 170 -9.92 -8.35 11.95
C PRO A 170 -9.09 -7.56 10.92
N ASN A 171 -7.81 -7.36 11.18
CA ASN A 171 -6.88 -6.61 10.32
C ASN A 171 -5.97 -7.51 9.47
N GLY A 172 -6.22 -8.83 9.44
CA GLY A 172 -5.36 -9.80 8.75
C GLY A 172 -4.01 -10.03 9.44
N LEU A 173 -3.09 -10.68 8.73
CA LEU A 173 -1.74 -11.00 9.23
C LEU A 173 -0.76 -9.86 8.94
N HIS A 174 -0.89 -8.75 9.68
CA HIS A 174 0.00 -7.58 9.56
C HIS A 174 1.28 -7.74 10.40
N ALA A 175 2.16 -6.74 10.39
CA ALA A 175 3.51 -6.81 10.96
C ALA A 175 3.56 -7.37 12.40
N ARG A 176 2.65 -6.97 13.29
CA ARG A 176 2.64 -7.42 14.69
C ARG A 176 2.37 -8.92 14.86
N PRO A 177 1.23 -9.50 14.42
CA PRO A 177 1.00 -10.93 14.50
C PRO A 177 2.00 -11.72 13.62
N ALA A 178 2.44 -11.14 12.50
CA ALA A 178 3.46 -11.73 11.63
C ALA A 178 4.84 -11.85 12.33
N THR A 179 5.25 -10.88 13.15
CA THR A 179 6.50 -10.96 13.92
C THR A 179 6.43 -12.12 14.92
N ARG A 180 5.35 -12.21 15.72
CA ARG A 180 5.21 -13.32 16.69
C ARG A 180 5.14 -14.69 16.01
N TRP A 181 4.48 -14.76 14.85
CA TRP A 181 4.50 -15.94 14.00
C TRP A 181 5.93 -16.33 13.63
N VAL A 182 6.68 -15.40 13.05
CA VAL A 182 8.06 -15.64 12.58
C VAL A 182 8.98 -16.02 13.74
N ASP A 183 8.85 -15.38 14.90
CA ASP A 183 9.59 -15.70 16.12
C ASP A 183 9.31 -17.12 16.63
N THR A 184 8.12 -17.64 16.35
CA THR A 184 7.77 -19.03 16.65
C THR A 184 8.33 -19.97 15.59
N ALA A 185 8.16 -19.65 14.30
CA ALA A 185 8.63 -20.45 13.18
C ALA A 185 10.16 -20.64 13.18
N LYS A 186 10.92 -19.60 13.56
CA LYS A 186 12.38 -19.63 13.66
C LYS A 186 12.94 -20.55 14.75
N ARG A 187 12.11 -21.03 15.69
CA ARG A 187 12.53 -21.98 16.74
C ARG A 187 12.73 -23.40 16.20
N PHE A 188 12.24 -23.67 15.00
CA PHE A 188 12.26 -24.97 14.37
C PHE A 188 13.25 -25.00 13.20
N SER A 189 13.83 -26.17 12.98
CA SER A 189 14.83 -26.44 11.94
C SER A 189 14.20 -26.85 10.61
N CYS A 190 12.96 -27.38 10.62
CA CYS A 190 12.22 -27.75 9.41
C CYS A 190 12.00 -26.59 8.45
N GLU A 191 11.82 -26.93 7.18
CA GLU A 191 11.28 -26.01 6.19
C GLU A 191 9.79 -25.79 6.47
N LEU A 192 9.35 -24.55 6.37
CA LEU A 192 8.01 -24.10 6.73
C LEU A 192 7.47 -23.21 5.62
N ARG A 193 6.38 -23.62 4.98
CA ARG A 193 5.72 -22.86 3.92
C ARG A 193 4.27 -22.57 4.28
N ILE A 194 3.84 -21.34 4.02
CA ILE A 194 2.45 -20.92 4.12
C ILE A 194 1.93 -20.62 2.73
N TYR A 195 0.80 -21.21 2.36
CA TYR A 195 0.17 -21.06 1.06
C TYR A 195 -1.13 -20.27 1.17
N LYS A 196 -1.37 -19.38 0.21
CA LYS A 196 -2.63 -18.69 -0.01
C LYS A 196 -3.05 -18.96 -1.46
N GLY A 197 -3.91 -19.96 -1.66
CA GLY A 197 -4.17 -20.48 -3.00
C GLY A 197 -2.90 -21.08 -3.62
N HIS A 198 -2.44 -20.49 -4.72
CA HIS A 198 -1.24 -20.94 -5.46
C HIS A 198 0.05 -20.23 -5.01
N GLU A 199 -0.08 -19.09 -4.32
CA GLU A 199 1.06 -18.33 -3.81
C GLU A 199 1.57 -18.97 -2.52
N PHE A 200 2.87 -18.92 -2.27
CA PHE A 200 3.47 -19.38 -1.02
C PHE A 200 4.53 -18.41 -0.52
N ALA A 201 4.80 -18.48 0.78
CA ALA A 201 5.88 -17.78 1.46
C ALA A 201 6.61 -18.72 2.43
N ASP A 202 7.90 -18.48 2.66
CA ASP A 202 8.60 -19.03 3.82
C ASP A 202 8.01 -18.44 5.10
N ALA A 203 7.51 -19.31 5.98
CA ALA A 203 6.87 -18.91 7.22
C ALA A 203 7.85 -18.30 8.25
N LYS A 204 9.17 -18.39 8.00
CA LYS A 204 10.25 -17.74 8.77
C LYS A 204 10.66 -16.38 8.21
N ALA A 205 10.21 -16.04 7.00
CA ALA A 205 10.52 -14.78 6.34
C ALA A 205 9.36 -13.79 6.52
N LEU A 206 9.53 -12.82 7.43
CA LEU A 206 8.52 -11.80 7.71
C LEU A 206 8.09 -11.05 6.45
N THR A 207 9.02 -10.73 5.57
CA THR A 207 8.77 -10.01 4.32
C THR A 207 7.88 -10.80 3.35
N GLU A 208 8.13 -12.10 3.19
CA GLU A 208 7.33 -12.96 2.31
C GLU A 208 5.93 -13.18 2.88
N LEU A 209 5.83 -13.34 4.20
CA LEU A 209 4.56 -13.52 4.91
C LEU A 209 3.65 -12.28 4.75
N LEU A 210 4.22 -11.07 4.83
CA LEU A 210 3.49 -9.82 4.60
C LEU A 210 3.14 -9.62 3.11
N ALA A 211 3.99 -10.09 2.20
CA ALA A 211 3.76 -10.00 0.75
C ALA A 211 2.50 -10.76 0.31
N LEU A 212 2.18 -11.88 0.96
CA LEU A 212 0.97 -12.67 0.70
C LEU A 212 -0.33 -11.88 0.93
N GLY A 213 -0.29 -10.77 1.68
CA GLY A 213 -1.44 -9.90 1.91
C GLY A 213 -2.62 -10.70 2.49
N ILE A 214 -2.36 -11.44 3.56
CA ILE A 214 -3.34 -12.32 4.20
C ILE A 214 -4.35 -11.46 4.96
N THR A 215 -5.61 -11.51 4.52
CA THR A 215 -6.74 -10.77 5.10
C THR A 215 -7.60 -11.66 6.00
N CYS A 216 -8.46 -11.05 6.82
CA CYS A 216 -9.51 -11.78 7.52
C CYS A 216 -10.34 -12.63 6.55
N GLY A 217 -10.65 -13.86 6.93
CA GLY A 217 -11.36 -14.85 6.12
C GLY A 217 -10.50 -15.59 5.10
N ALA A 218 -9.22 -15.24 4.93
CA ALA A 218 -8.32 -15.98 4.05
C ALA A 218 -8.08 -17.39 4.60
N THR A 219 -8.21 -18.39 3.72
CA THR A 219 -7.87 -19.78 4.03
C THR A 219 -6.44 -20.05 3.59
N LEU A 220 -5.63 -20.52 4.52
CA LEU A 220 -4.20 -20.76 4.33
C LEU A 220 -3.89 -22.22 4.56
N ARG A 221 -2.96 -22.76 3.79
CA ARG A 221 -2.40 -24.08 4.02
C ARG A 221 -0.99 -23.94 4.55
N LEU A 222 -0.74 -24.49 5.73
CA LEU A 222 0.58 -24.55 6.35
C LEU A 222 1.17 -25.92 6.06
N ALA A 223 2.39 -25.95 5.57
CA ALA A 223 3.10 -27.18 5.25
C ALA A 223 4.50 -27.15 5.84
N THR A 224 4.92 -28.25 6.45
CA THR A 224 6.24 -28.40 7.07
C THR A 224 6.96 -29.62 6.54
N ARG A 225 8.29 -29.54 6.48
CA ARG A 225 9.15 -30.65 6.04
C ARG A 225 10.45 -30.67 6.81
N GLY A 226 10.79 -31.80 7.40
CA GLY A 226 11.99 -32.00 8.22
C GLY A 226 11.70 -32.65 9.57
N ALA A 227 12.76 -32.84 10.36
CA ALA A 227 12.74 -33.67 11.57
C ALA A 227 11.79 -33.17 12.68
N ASP A 228 11.47 -31.88 12.72
CA ASP A 228 10.56 -31.26 13.69
C ASP A 228 9.25 -30.73 13.05
N ALA A 229 8.89 -31.22 11.86
CA ALA A 229 7.74 -30.77 11.07
C ALA A 229 6.40 -30.76 11.83
N GLU A 230 6.04 -31.86 12.49
CA GLU A 230 4.79 -31.94 13.27
C GLU A 230 4.79 -31.01 14.49
N LYS A 231 5.93 -30.91 15.19
CA LYS A 231 6.07 -30.05 16.37
C LYS A 231 5.97 -28.58 16.00
N ALA A 232 6.59 -28.19 14.89
CA ALA A 232 6.51 -26.84 14.36
C ALA A 232 5.07 -26.46 13.98
N LEU A 233 4.36 -27.37 13.31
CA LEU A 233 2.98 -27.16 12.89
C LEU A 233 2.04 -26.95 14.09
N ASN A 234 2.16 -27.80 15.11
CA ASN A 234 1.36 -27.68 16.34
C ASN A 234 1.65 -26.37 17.09
N ALA A 235 2.92 -26.00 17.26
CA ALA A 235 3.30 -24.77 17.94
C ALA A 235 2.77 -23.52 17.21
N LEU A 236 2.85 -23.50 15.88
CA LEU A 236 2.33 -22.39 15.08
C LEU A 236 0.80 -22.30 15.16
N HIS A 237 0.11 -23.44 15.14
CA HIS A 237 -1.34 -23.46 15.30
C HIS A 237 -1.78 -22.92 16.67
N GLU A 238 -1.04 -23.20 17.76
CA GLU A 238 -1.29 -22.61 19.07
C GLU A 238 -1.02 -21.10 19.10
N THR A 239 0.11 -20.65 18.52
CA THR A 239 0.43 -19.21 18.41
C THR A 239 -0.67 -18.44 17.71
N VAL A 240 -1.21 -19.00 16.63
CA VAL A 240 -2.30 -18.42 15.86
C VAL A 240 -3.56 -18.24 16.70
N ARG A 241 -3.95 -19.27 17.46
CA ARG A 241 -5.16 -19.24 18.30
C ARG A 241 -5.02 -18.20 19.42
N SER A 242 -3.83 -18.09 20.01
CA SER A 242 -3.53 -17.06 21.02
C SER A 242 -3.64 -15.65 20.44
N LEU A 243 -3.04 -15.41 19.28
CA LEU A 243 -3.12 -14.13 18.57
C LEU A 243 -4.56 -13.74 18.20
N SER A 244 -5.40 -14.73 17.85
CA SER A 244 -6.81 -14.52 17.48
C SER A 244 -7.58 -13.78 18.58
N ALA A 245 -7.35 -14.14 19.84
CA ALA A 245 -8.04 -13.55 20.98
C ALA A 245 -7.55 -12.12 21.26
N GLU A 246 -6.24 -11.88 21.18
CA GLU A 246 -5.64 -10.56 21.41
C GLU A 246 -6.05 -9.54 20.35
N GLU A 247 -5.99 -9.90 19.07
CA GLU A 247 -6.28 -8.98 17.96
C GLU A 247 -7.77 -8.58 17.92
N LYS A 248 -8.69 -9.50 18.25
CA LYS A 248 -10.13 -9.19 18.37
C LYS A 248 -10.39 -8.18 19.49
N ALA A 249 -9.74 -8.35 20.66
CA ALA A 249 -9.90 -7.44 21.78
C ALA A 249 -9.37 -6.03 21.47
N ASP A 250 -8.25 -5.92 20.75
CA ASP A 250 -7.68 -4.63 20.34
C ASP A 250 -8.56 -3.92 19.31
N ALA A 251 -9.11 -4.64 18.33
CA ALA A 251 -10.04 -4.09 17.35
C ALA A 251 -11.32 -3.54 18.00
N GLU A 252 -11.90 -4.25 18.97
CA GLU A 252 -13.06 -3.78 19.73
C GLU A 252 -12.78 -2.52 20.55
N ARG A 253 -11.57 -2.42 21.12
CA ARG A 253 -11.13 -1.25 21.87
C ARG A 253 -10.99 -0.04 20.95
N ALA A 254 -10.38 -0.21 19.78
CA ALA A 254 -10.26 0.82 18.76
C ALA A 254 -11.64 1.31 18.26
N ARG A 255 -12.58 0.37 18.02
CA ARG A 255 -13.96 0.70 17.61
C ARG A 255 -14.69 1.54 18.66
N ARG A 256 -14.55 1.20 19.95
CA ARG A 256 -15.15 1.97 21.06
C ARG A 256 -14.60 3.39 21.11
N ASN A 257 -13.30 3.56 20.97
CA ASN A 257 -12.66 4.88 20.98
C ASN A 257 -13.10 5.73 19.78
N ALA A 258 -13.19 5.14 18.58
CA ALA A 258 -13.67 5.84 17.37
C ALA A 258 -15.13 6.29 17.51
N LEU A 259 -16.00 5.47 18.12
CA LEU A 259 -17.39 5.84 18.39
C LEU A 259 -17.51 6.97 19.42
N ALA A 260 -16.65 6.99 20.43
CA ALA A 260 -16.60 8.06 21.41
C ALA A 260 -16.15 9.40 20.80
N ALA A 261 -15.20 9.37 19.86
CA ALA A 261 -14.71 10.56 19.14
C ALA A 261 -15.75 11.16 18.18
N ARG A 262 -16.66 10.34 17.63
CA ARG A 262 -17.76 10.78 16.74
C ARG A 262 -18.89 11.55 17.43
N LYS A 263 -18.88 11.72 18.75
CA LYS A 263 -19.93 12.43 19.50
C LYS A 263 -19.88 13.96 19.38
N SER A 264 -18.90 14.55 18.69
CA SER A 264 -19.02 15.95 18.25
C SER A 264 -20.08 16.04 17.15
N ALA A 265 -21.21 16.70 17.47
CA ALA A 265 -22.29 16.91 16.52
C ALA A 265 -21.79 17.71 15.30
N PRO A 266 -22.24 17.40 14.07
CA PRO A 266 -21.97 18.26 12.92
C PRO A 266 -22.62 19.63 13.14
N ASP A 267 -21.89 20.70 12.80
CA ASP A 267 -22.37 22.10 12.91
C ASP A 267 -23.61 22.41 12.05
N TRP A 268 -23.98 21.49 11.15
CA TRP A 268 -25.13 21.65 10.26
C TRP A 268 -25.86 20.33 10.04
N THR A 269 -27.20 20.39 10.09
CA THR A 269 -28.10 19.28 9.78
C THR A 269 -29.10 19.72 8.71
N PRO A 270 -29.28 18.94 7.62
CA PRO A 270 -30.26 19.27 6.60
C PRO A 270 -31.68 19.19 7.15
N THR A 271 -32.51 20.17 6.84
CA THR A 271 -33.94 20.16 7.14
C THR A 271 -34.69 19.31 6.10
N GLY A 272 -35.61 18.46 6.57
CA GLY A 272 -36.44 17.60 5.72
C GLY A 272 -35.88 16.19 5.48
N SER A 273 -36.29 15.55 4.38
CA SER A 273 -35.88 14.20 3.99
C SER A 273 -35.22 14.19 2.61
N PRO A 274 -34.04 14.83 2.45
CA PRO A 274 -33.37 14.88 1.16
C PRO A 274 -32.93 13.48 0.72
N THR A 275 -32.93 13.25 -0.59
CA THR A 275 -32.29 12.07 -1.18
C THR A 275 -30.79 12.17 -0.97
N THR A 276 -30.26 11.36 -0.06
CA THR A 276 -28.84 11.36 0.29
C THR A 276 -28.08 10.32 -0.53
N LEU A 277 -27.05 10.77 -1.23
CA LEU A 277 -26.04 9.91 -1.84
C LEU A 277 -24.80 9.93 -0.96
N TYR A 278 -24.39 8.77 -0.46
CA TYR A 278 -23.18 8.63 0.33
C TYR A 278 -21.97 8.41 -0.59
N GLY A 279 -20.92 9.19 -0.39
CA GLY A 279 -19.68 9.10 -1.16
C GLY A 279 -18.47 9.45 -0.31
N ILE A 280 -17.29 9.23 -0.86
CA ILE A 280 -16.02 9.65 -0.26
C ILE A 280 -15.80 11.12 -0.62
N SER A 281 -15.72 12.01 0.38
CA SER A 281 -15.50 13.43 0.11
C SER A 281 -14.08 13.69 -0.41
N ALA A 282 -13.96 14.46 -1.48
CA ALA A 282 -12.65 14.85 -2.04
C ALA A 282 -11.98 15.99 -1.25
N SER A 283 -12.78 16.85 -0.61
CA SER A 283 -12.34 17.97 0.23
C SER A 283 -13.35 18.22 1.37
N PRO A 284 -12.91 18.71 2.54
CA PRO A 284 -13.83 19.19 3.57
C PRO A 284 -14.57 20.46 3.11
N GLY A 285 -15.71 20.73 3.72
CA GLY A 285 -16.52 21.93 3.47
C GLY A 285 -17.91 21.63 2.88
N LEU A 286 -18.67 22.70 2.65
CA LEU A 286 -20.00 22.66 2.07
C LEU A 286 -19.95 23.28 0.67
N ALA A 287 -20.36 22.52 -0.35
CA ALA A 287 -20.54 23.02 -1.71
C ALA A 287 -22.02 22.88 -2.11
N ILE A 288 -22.55 23.93 -2.72
CA ILE A 288 -23.94 23.97 -3.22
C ILE A 288 -23.86 24.14 -4.73
N GLY A 289 -24.38 23.16 -5.49
CA GLY A 289 -24.30 23.19 -6.95
C GLY A 289 -25.04 22.04 -7.62
N LYS A 290 -24.99 22.03 -8.96
CA LYS A 290 -25.58 20.97 -9.79
C LYS A 290 -24.66 19.74 -9.81
N LEU A 291 -25.18 18.58 -9.39
CA LEU A 291 -24.47 17.31 -9.50
C LEU A 291 -24.42 16.87 -10.97
N VAL A 292 -23.23 16.51 -11.46
CA VAL A 292 -23.03 15.91 -12.79
C VAL A 292 -22.30 14.59 -12.64
N ARG A 293 -22.68 13.58 -13.43
CA ARG A 293 -22.00 12.27 -13.45
C ARG A 293 -21.04 12.23 -14.63
N HIS A 294 -19.74 12.13 -14.36
CA HIS A 294 -18.75 11.85 -15.39
C HIS A 294 -18.81 10.37 -15.78
N ILE A 295 -18.96 10.09 -17.06
CA ILE A 295 -18.96 8.73 -17.61
C ILE A 295 -17.71 8.62 -18.49
N SER A 296 -16.66 7.99 -17.98
CA SER A 296 -15.47 7.69 -18.78
C SER A 296 -15.82 6.56 -19.75
N GLN A 297 -15.81 6.85 -21.05
CA GLN A 297 -15.90 5.81 -22.07
C GLN A 297 -14.54 5.12 -22.21
N ARG A 298 -14.53 3.79 -22.15
CA ARG A 298 -13.34 2.98 -22.40
C ARG A 298 -13.34 2.63 -23.88
N PHE A 299 -12.41 3.19 -24.65
CA PHE A 299 -12.25 2.86 -26.05
C PHE A 299 -11.49 1.54 -26.17
N GLN A 300 -12.07 0.55 -26.84
CA GLN A 300 -11.32 -0.60 -27.34
C GLN A 300 -10.78 -0.19 -28.72
N ILE A 301 -9.49 0.13 -28.77
CA ILE A 301 -8.79 0.42 -30.01
C ILE A 301 -8.20 -0.90 -30.49
N ASN A 302 -8.67 -1.40 -31.62
CA ASN A 302 -8.14 -2.60 -32.24
C ASN A 302 -7.06 -2.18 -33.23
N ASP A 303 -5.79 -2.48 -32.91
CA ASP A 303 -4.65 -2.07 -33.72
C ASP A 303 -4.43 -3.10 -34.84
N GLN A 304 -5.00 -2.83 -36.02
CA GLN A 304 -4.78 -3.61 -37.23
C GLN A 304 -4.21 -2.69 -38.30
N PRO A 305 -2.92 -2.83 -38.66
CA PRO A 305 -2.32 -1.96 -39.66
C PRO A 305 -2.94 -2.22 -41.05
N GLY A 306 -3.55 -1.17 -41.63
CA GLY A 306 -4.04 -1.15 -43.00
C GLY A 306 -2.99 -0.72 -44.04
N ASP A 307 -3.45 -0.29 -45.22
CA ASP A 307 -2.60 0.27 -46.27
C ASP A 307 -2.06 1.65 -45.87
N VAL A 308 -0.76 1.88 -46.04
CA VAL A 308 -0.05 3.07 -45.53
C VAL A 308 -0.63 4.39 -46.07
N VAL A 309 -1.08 4.40 -47.34
CA VAL A 309 -1.66 5.62 -47.94
C VAL A 309 -3.04 5.88 -47.36
N ALA A 310 -3.90 4.85 -47.30
CA ALA A 310 -5.23 4.97 -46.72
C ALA A 310 -5.21 5.33 -45.22
N GLU A 311 -4.30 4.75 -44.44
CA GLU A 311 -4.10 5.07 -43.02
C GLU A 311 -3.57 6.50 -42.83
N GLY A 312 -2.68 6.96 -43.72
CA GLY A 312 -2.19 8.34 -43.74
C GLY A 312 -3.31 9.35 -43.97
N GLU A 313 -4.17 9.10 -44.96
CA GLU A 313 -5.35 9.95 -45.23
C GLU A 313 -6.36 9.93 -44.08
N ALA A 314 -6.63 8.76 -43.50
CA ALA A 314 -7.53 8.61 -42.36
C ALA A 314 -7.03 9.38 -41.13
N LEU A 315 -5.73 9.34 -40.85
CA LEU A 315 -5.11 10.11 -39.78
C LEU A 315 -5.23 11.61 -40.01
N GLU A 316 -4.97 12.09 -41.23
CA GLU A 316 -5.07 13.51 -41.55
C GLU A 316 -6.51 14.03 -41.40
N GLN A 317 -7.49 13.25 -41.84
CA GLN A 317 -8.91 13.54 -41.64
C GLN A 317 -9.30 13.57 -40.16
N ALA A 318 -8.81 12.62 -39.36
CA ALA A 318 -9.08 12.58 -37.92
C ALA A 318 -8.49 13.80 -37.21
N LEU A 319 -7.27 14.21 -37.55
CA LEU A 319 -6.62 15.40 -37.00
C LEU A 319 -7.39 16.68 -37.34
N LEU A 320 -7.86 16.81 -38.59
CA LEU A 320 -8.73 17.92 -39.00
C LEU A 320 -10.03 17.94 -38.20
N ALA A 321 -10.72 16.80 -38.08
CA ALA A 321 -11.98 16.71 -37.35
C ALA A 321 -11.83 17.09 -35.87
N VAL A 322 -10.76 16.63 -35.20
CA VAL A 322 -10.48 16.97 -33.80
C VAL A 322 -10.19 18.46 -33.64
N ARG A 323 -9.43 19.08 -34.55
CA ARG A 323 -9.16 20.53 -34.51
C ARG A 323 -10.45 21.33 -34.63
N THR A 324 -11.30 20.99 -35.60
CA THR A 324 -12.60 21.65 -35.79
C THR A 324 -13.53 21.48 -34.59
N GLN A 325 -13.61 20.26 -34.03
CA GLN A 325 -14.41 20.02 -32.81
C GLN A 325 -13.91 20.81 -31.62
N ARG A 326 -12.58 20.91 -31.44
CA ARG A 326 -11.97 21.68 -30.35
C ARG A 326 -12.30 23.16 -30.48
N GLU A 327 -12.15 23.73 -31.67
CA GLU A 327 -12.49 25.14 -31.93
C GLU A 327 -13.97 25.44 -31.67
N ALA A 328 -14.86 24.54 -32.10
CA ALA A 328 -16.29 24.66 -31.83
C ALA A 328 -16.62 24.54 -30.33
N LEU A 329 -15.89 23.71 -29.58
CA LEU A 329 -16.06 23.59 -28.13
C LEU A 329 -15.59 24.86 -27.42
N GLU A 330 -14.41 25.38 -27.78
CA GLU A 330 -13.84 26.62 -27.23
C GLU A 330 -14.74 27.83 -27.50
N ALA A 331 -15.41 27.88 -28.65
CA ALA A 331 -16.37 28.92 -28.97
C ALA A 331 -17.66 28.84 -28.13
N ARG A 332 -18.03 27.66 -27.61
CA ARG A 332 -19.23 27.44 -26.78
C ARG A 332 -18.99 27.66 -25.29
N THR A 333 -17.74 27.66 -24.85
CA THR A 333 -17.34 27.84 -23.44
C THR A 333 -16.82 29.24 -23.12
N ARG A 334 -16.76 30.14 -24.12
CA ARG A 334 -16.63 31.60 -23.95
C ARG A 334 -18.01 32.25 -23.92
#